data_AF-A0AAX6MBW3-F1
#
_entry.id   AF-A0AAX6MBW3-F1
#
_cell.length_a   1.000
_cell.length_b   1.000
_cell.length_c   1.000
_cell.angle_alpha   90.00
_cell.angle_beta   90.00
_cell.angle_gamma   90.00
#
_symmetry.space_group_name_H-M   'P 1'
#
loop_
_entity.id
_entity.type
_entity.pdbx_description
1 polymer ?
#
loop_
_entity_poly.entity_id
_entity_poly.type
_entity_poly.pdbx_seq_one_letter_code
_entity_poly.pdbx_strand_id
1 'polypeptide(L)'
;MGQLIRILSRATAKPYKTAELEFEERPYLNVNGHVDFKPDDIENPHNWSNPRRWFLTGTFVSAPLSNSPGVLADLWGPVERGFTMAVFSCMVWVGPALGPVVGGFLELTKNWRWSFYVLLWLGGATAIPMFTIPETFGPMILVHRARRIRKAKIPGYENVKAPVEESDRSLLGIYKVALTRPWIILFDPISFLCAIYMSVVYMLLYMLFTIYPIVFQQRRGWNSGVGELPLIGTVIGSFIGAVIVFFDSKHKTKKMQNGIPIKPEDRLTLALIGGVLFPATMFWFAWTAEFK
;
A
#
# COMPACT_ATOMS: atom_id res chain seq x y z
N MET A 1 35.30 -27.70 -0.74
CA MET A 1 35.05 -26.87 0.46
C MET A 1 34.04 -25.81 0.09
N GLY A 2 32.86 -25.85 0.71
CA GLY A 2 31.74 -24.97 0.36
C GLY A 2 32.03 -23.52 0.72
N GLN A 3 31.94 -22.63 -0.28
CA GLN A 3 31.88 -21.20 -0.02
C GLN A 3 30.55 -20.89 0.66
N LEU A 4 30.62 -20.46 1.91
CA LEU A 4 29.51 -19.86 2.64
C LEU A 4 29.01 -18.65 1.84
N ILE A 5 27.89 -18.82 1.12
CA ILE A 5 27.16 -17.73 0.49
C ILE A 5 26.67 -16.82 1.62
N ARG A 6 27.38 -15.70 1.85
CA ARG A 6 26.93 -14.63 2.75
C ARG A 6 25.71 -13.97 2.10
N ILE A 7 24.52 -14.42 2.50
CA ILE A 7 23.19 -13.93 2.07
C ILE A 7 23.06 -12.40 2.22
N LEU A 8 23.84 -11.77 3.09
CA LEU A 8 23.70 -10.36 3.45
C LEU A 8 24.91 -9.46 3.15
N SER A 9 26.06 -9.97 2.70
CA SER A 9 27.25 -9.09 2.52
C SER A 9 27.23 -8.23 1.26
N ARG A 10 26.23 -8.40 0.39
CA ARG A 10 26.05 -7.61 -0.84
C ARG A 10 24.79 -6.73 -0.80
N ALA A 11 24.34 -6.38 0.42
CA ALA A 11 23.21 -5.48 0.65
C ALA A 11 23.58 -3.98 0.60
N THR A 12 24.78 -3.63 0.18
CA THR A 12 25.15 -2.23 -0.03
C THR A 12 24.74 -1.78 -1.43
N ALA A 13 23.77 -0.86 -1.49
CA ALA A 13 23.29 -0.17 -2.68
C ALA A 13 24.31 0.79 -3.32
N LYS A 14 25.62 0.52 -3.19
CA LYS A 14 26.68 1.32 -3.78
C LYS A 14 27.29 0.54 -4.95
N PRO A 15 27.44 1.14 -6.14
CA PRO A 15 28.34 0.59 -7.15
C PRO A 15 29.73 0.41 -6.52
N TYR A 16 30.52 -0.54 -7.03
CA TYR A 16 31.87 -0.75 -6.51
C TYR A 16 32.61 0.60 -6.45
N LYS A 17 33.21 0.92 -5.30
CA LYS A 17 34.02 2.13 -5.20
C LYS A 17 35.17 1.96 -6.21
N THR A 18 35.32 2.91 -7.12
CA THR A 18 36.31 2.89 -8.21
C THR A 18 37.74 2.68 -7.73
N ALA A 19 38.02 2.96 -6.46
CA ALA A 19 39.32 2.78 -5.82
C ALA A 19 39.67 1.31 -5.49
N GLU A 20 38.70 0.39 -5.45
CA GLU A 20 38.89 -1.03 -5.10
C GLU A 20 38.72 -1.97 -6.31
N LEU A 21 38.56 -1.42 -7.52
CA LEU A 21 38.43 -2.21 -8.74
C LEU A 21 39.82 -2.55 -9.31
N GLU A 22 40.09 -3.84 -9.51
CA GLU A 22 41.27 -4.30 -10.23
C GLU A 22 41.12 -3.87 -11.71
N PHE A 23 41.94 -2.91 -12.15
CA PHE A 23 41.90 -2.29 -13.49
C PHE A 23 42.30 -3.24 -14.64
N GLU A 24 42.50 -4.54 -14.39
CA GLU A 24 42.94 -5.51 -15.40
C GLU A 24 41.80 -6.00 -16.31
N GLU A 25 40.53 -5.87 -15.91
CA GLU A 25 39.41 -6.32 -16.73
C GLU A 25 39.03 -5.31 -17.82
N ARG A 26 39.01 -5.76 -19.08
CA ARG A 26 38.56 -4.94 -20.22
C ARG A 26 37.07 -4.59 -20.08
N PRO A 27 36.67 -3.33 -20.32
CA PRO A 27 35.27 -2.94 -20.29
C PRO A 27 34.50 -3.69 -21.36
N TYR A 28 33.32 -4.21 -21.01
CA TYR A 28 32.41 -4.78 -21.98
C TYR A 28 31.75 -3.64 -22.75
N LEU A 29 31.83 -3.69 -24.08
CA LEU A 29 31.28 -2.67 -24.96
C LEU A 29 30.13 -3.27 -25.76
N ASN A 30 29.05 -2.51 -25.89
CA ASN A 30 27.97 -2.77 -26.84
C ASN A 30 28.51 -2.73 -28.28
N VAL A 31 27.75 -3.27 -29.23
CA VAL A 31 27.94 -3.15 -30.69
C VAL A 31 28.22 -1.71 -31.14
N ASN A 32 27.68 -0.71 -30.43
CA ASN A 32 27.89 0.72 -30.69
C ASN A 32 29.17 1.32 -30.06
N GLY A 33 30.02 0.50 -29.41
CA GLY A 33 31.26 0.96 -28.75
C GLY A 33 31.06 1.67 -27.40
N HIS A 34 29.85 1.65 -26.85
CA HIS A 34 29.56 2.20 -25.52
C HIS A 34 29.73 1.14 -24.43
N VAL A 35 30.13 1.55 -23.22
CA VAL A 35 30.20 0.65 -22.05
C VAL A 35 28.82 0.08 -21.76
N ASP A 36 28.75 -1.24 -21.64
CA ASP A 36 27.52 -1.98 -21.36
C ASP A 36 27.81 -3.05 -20.30
N PHE A 37 26.76 -3.58 -19.68
CA PHE A 37 26.91 -4.66 -18.70
C PHE A 37 27.25 -5.97 -19.41
N LYS A 38 28.14 -6.77 -18.83
CA LYS A 38 28.34 -8.16 -19.29
C LYS A 38 27.01 -8.94 -19.13
N PRO A 39 26.75 -9.96 -19.97
CA PRO A 39 25.53 -10.78 -19.85
C PRO A 39 25.29 -11.36 -18.45
N ASP A 40 26.34 -11.69 -17.71
CA ASP A 40 26.29 -12.22 -16.33
C ASP A 40 26.71 -11.21 -15.24
N ASP A 41 26.70 -9.91 -15.57
CA ASP A 41 27.15 -8.88 -14.64
C ASP A 41 26.22 -8.78 -13.42
N ILE A 42 26.81 -8.81 -12.23
CA ILE A 42 26.10 -8.72 -10.94
C ILE A 42 25.59 -7.29 -10.69
N GLU A 43 26.23 -6.28 -11.30
CA GLU A 43 25.78 -4.89 -11.22
C GLU A 43 24.52 -4.65 -12.05
N ASN A 44 24.28 -5.47 -13.07
CA ASN A 44 23.09 -5.36 -13.90
C ASN A 44 21.82 -5.69 -13.08
N PRO A 45 20.87 -4.74 -12.92
CA PRO A 45 19.60 -5.00 -12.25
C PRO A 45 18.81 -6.15 -12.86
N HIS A 46 19.00 -6.45 -14.15
CA HIS A 46 18.37 -7.56 -14.88
C HIS A 46 18.90 -8.95 -14.47
N ASN A 47 20.04 -9.05 -13.78
CA ASN A 47 20.62 -10.31 -13.30
C ASN A 47 20.42 -10.55 -11.80
N TRP A 48 19.72 -9.64 -11.10
CA TRP A 48 19.43 -9.84 -9.69
C TRP A 48 18.53 -11.05 -9.44
N SER A 49 18.85 -11.82 -8.38
CA SER A 49 18.06 -12.98 -7.98
C SER A 49 16.61 -12.61 -7.64
N ASN A 50 15.65 -13.46 -8.02
CA ASN A 50 14.23 -13.24 -7.75
C ASN A 50 13.91 -12.95 -6.27
N PRO A 51 14.53 -13.64 -5.28
CA PRO A 51 14.32 -13.33 -3.87
C PRO A 51 14.72 -11.90 -3.48
N ARG A 52 15.82 -11.37 -4.05
CA ARG A 52 16.27 -9.99 -3.79
C ARG A 52 15.27 -8.97 -4.34
N ARG A 53 14.77 -9.20 -5.56
CA ARG A 53 13.76 -8.34 -6.18
C ARG A 53 12.48 -8.33 -5.38
N TRP A 54 11.99 -9.52 -4.98
CA TRP A 54 10.78 -9.63 -4.16
C TRP A 54 10.94 -8.98 -2.80
N PHE A 55 12.10 -9.12 -2.14
CA PHE A 55 12.36 -8.48 -0.86
C PHE A 55 12.32 -6.95 -0.98
N LEU A 56 13.00 -6.37 -1.97
CA LEU A 56 13.00 -4.92 -2.18
C LEU A 56 11.60 -4.42 -2.53
N THR A 57 10.97 -4.97 -3.56
CA THR A 57 9.62 -4.55 -3.99
C THR A 57 8.60 -4.73 -2.87
N GLY A 58 8.60 -5.87 -2.19
CA GLY A 58 7.66 -6.16 -1.11
C GLY A 58 7.81 -5.20 0.08
N THR A 59 9.05 -4.87 0.46
CA THR A 59 9.30 -3.97 1.59
C THR A 59 8.82 -2.55 1.31
N PHE A 60 9.12 -2.02 0.12
CA PHE A 60 8.72 -0.65 -0.24
C PHE A 60 7.21 -0.51 -0.50
N VAL A 61 6.55 -1.55 -1.02
CA VAL A 61 5.10 -1.52 -1.31
C VAL A 61 4.24 -1.78 -0.06
N SER A 62 4.72 -2.56 0.91
CA SER A 62 3.94 -2.96 2.10
C SER A 62 3.68 -1.83 3.10
N ALA A 63 4.63 -0.90 3.23
CA ALA A 63 4.58 0.17 4.24
C ALA A 63 3.34 1.08 4.15
N PRO A 64 2.94 1.63 2.99
CA PRO A 64 1.78 2.53 2.92
C PRO A 64 0.46 1.82 3.22
N LEU A 65 0.23 0.62 2.67
CA LEU A 65 -1.05 -0.08 2.85
C LEU A 65 -1.30 -0.53 4.29
N SER A 66 -0.24 -0.87 5.03
CA SER A 66 -0.36 -1.29 6.43
C SER A 66 -0.43 -0.12 7.41
N ASN A 67 0.36 0.94 7.20
CA ASN A 67 0.46 2.04 8.15
C ASN A 67 -0.67 3.08 8.01
N SER A 68 -1.13 3.37 6.78
CA SER A 68 -2.17 4.37 6.55
C SER A 68 -3.46 4.13 7.35
N PRO A 69 -4.10 2.94 7.32
CA PRO A 69 -5.31 2.71 8.12
C PRO A 69 -5.04 2.78 9.62
N GLY A 70 -3.84 2.42 10.09
CA GLY A 70 -3.45 2.56 11.50
C GLY A 70 -3.49 4.02 11.95
N VAL A 71 -2.88 4.92 11.16
CA VAL A 71 -2.90 6.37 11.45
C VAL A 71 -4.31 6.93 11.45
N LEU A 72 -5.17 6.52 10.50
CA LEU A 72 -6.58 6.95 10.47
C LEU A 72 -7.35 6.45 11.70
N ALA A 73 -7.04 5.24 12.19
CA ALA A 73 -7.66 4.73 13.41
C ALA A 73 -7.20 5.51 14.65
N ASP A 74 -5.96 5.97 14.68
CA ASP A 74 -5.41 6.75 15.79
C ASP A 74 -5.94 8.19 15.83
N LEU A 75 -6.20 8.81 14.67
CA LEU A 75 -6.70 10.20 14.59
C LEU A 75 -8.22 10.31 14.86
N TRP A 76 -9.01 9.39 14.29
CA TRP A 76 -10.48 9.48 14.32
C TRP A 76 -11.10 8.51 15.32
N GLY A 77 -12.03 9.03 16.12
CA GLY A 77 -12.83 8.26 17.07
C GLY A 77 -13.76 7.25 16.37
N PRO A 78 -14.37 6.31 17.12
CA PRO A 78 -15.15 5.21 16.56
C PRO A 78 -16.28 5.61 15.60
N VAL A 79 -16.81 6.83 15.78
CA VAL A 79 -17.95 7.41 15.04
C VAL A 79 -17.53 7.87 13.65
N GLU A 80 -16.48 8.69 13.59
CA GLU A 80 -16.01 9.31 12.36
C GLU A 80 -15.10 8.37 11.56
N ARG A 81 -14.46 7.40 12.24
CA ARG A 81 -13.55 6.42 11.64
C ARG A 81 -14.19 5.65 10.49
N GLY A 82 -15.49 5.36 10.55
CA GLY A 82 -16.20 4.63 9.50
C GLY A 82 -16.14 5.36 8.15
N PHE A 83 -16.38 6.67 8.16
CA PHE A 83 -16.30 7.50 6.97
C PHE A 83 -14.86 7.64 6.47
N THR A 84 -13.92 7.95 7.37
CA THR A 84 -12.52 8.16 6.98
C THR A 84 -11.90 6.90 6.37
N MET A 85 -12.24 5.73 6.92
CA MET A 85 -11.83 4.44 6.35
C MET A 85 -12.46 4.18 4.98
N ALA A 86 -13.71 4.60 4.76
CA ALA A 86 -14.37 4.49 3.46
C ALA A 86 -13.70 5.35 2.38
N VAL A 87 -13.34 6.59 2.73
CA VAL A 87 -12.58 7.49 1.84
C VAL A 87 -11.21 6.89 1.53
N PHE A 88 -10.51 6.36 2.54
CA PHE A 88 -9.24 5.67 2.32
C PHE A 88 -9.39 4.46 1.40
N SER A 89 -10.39 3.60 1.64
CA SER A 89 -10.68 2.47 0.76
C SER A 89 -10.94 2.95 -0.67
N CYS A 90 -11.74 4.00 -0.87
CA CYS A 90 -11.96 4.59 -2.19
C CYS A 90 -10.63 4.96 -2.87
N MET A 91 -9.73 5.66 -2.18
CA MET A 91 -8.42 6.04 -2.71
C MET A 91 -7.56 4.82 -3.09
N VAL A 92 -7.63 3.73 -2.32
CA VAL A 92 -6.93 2.46 -2.60
C VAL A 92 -7.42 1.82 -3.90
N TRP A 93 -8.68 1.97 -4.27
CA TRP A 93 -9.20 1.50 -5.57
C TRP A 93 -8.89 2.45 -6.71
N VAL A 94 -8.96 3.77 -6.47
CA VAL A 94 -8.73 4.78 -7.50
C VAL A 94 -7.28 4.78 -8.00
N GLY A 95 -6.30 4.63 -7.11
CA GLY A 95 -4.88 4.66 -7.47
C GLY A 95 -4.49 3.62 -8.54
N PRO A 96 -4.71 2.32 -8.28
CA PRO A 96 -4.43 1.24 -9.23
C PRO A 96 -5.26 1.30 -10.51
N ALA A 97 -6.43 1.91 -10.50
CA ALA A 97 -7.27 2.08 -11.68
C ALA A 97 -6.79 3.23 -12.59
N LEU A 98 -6.41 4.37 -12.01
CA LEU A 98 -5.91 5.53 -12.75
C LEU A 98 -4.46 5.34 -13.23
N GLY A 99 -3.65 4.57 -12.50
CA GLY A 99 -2.24 4.35 -12.83
C GLY A 99 -2.01 3.84 -14.25
N PRO A 100 -2.62 2.69 -14.64
CA PRO A 100 -2.58 2.18 -15.99
C PRO A 100 -3.11 3.22 -16.98
N VAL A 101 -4.32 3.74 -16.79
CA VAL A 101 -4.94 4.70 -17.72
C VAL A 101 -4.00 5.85 -18.07
N VAL A 102 -3.40 6.49 -17.07
CA VAL A 102 -2.41 7.57 -17.28
C VAL A 102 -1.16 7.03 -17.98
N GLY A 103 -0.65 5.86 -17.56
CA GLY A 103 0.48 5.18 -18.19
C GLY A 103 0.26 4.88 -19.67
N GLY A 104 -0.90 4.33 -20.05
CA GLY A 104 -1.24 4.01 -21.44
C GLY A 104 -1.29 5.24 -22.34
N PHE A 105 -1.83 6.37 -21.86
CA PHE A 105 -1.80 7.63 -22.63
C PHE A 105 -0.39 8.27 -22.69
N LEU A 106 0.41 8.16 -21.62
CA LEU A 106 1.79 8.64 -21.62
C LEU A 106 2.67 7.83 -22.57
N GLU A 107 2.44 6.52 -22.68
CA GLU A 107 3.13 5.65 -23.62
C GLU A 107 2.80 6.01 -25.07
N LEU A 108 1.53 6.30 -25.38
CA LEU A 108 1.12 6.72 -26.74
C LEU A 108 1.70 8.05 -27.18
N THR A 109 1.83 9.02 -26.26
CA THR A 109 2.19 10.41 -26.60
C THR A 109 3.68 10.71 -26.42
N LYS A 110 4.37 9.96 -25.55
CA LYS A 110 5.76 10.19 -25.17
C LYS A 110 6.56 8.89 -25.23
N ASN A 111 6.95 8.37 -24.06
CA ASN A 111 7.81 7.20 -23.89
C ASN A 111 7.53 6.61 -22.49
N TRP A 112 7.78 5.31 -22.30
CA TRP A 112 7.59 4.61 -21.02
C TRP A 112 8.29 5.26 -19.81
N ARG A 113 9.40 5.97 -20.03
CA ARG A 113 10.15 6.69 -18.98
C ARG A 113 9.32 7.81 -18.34
N TRP A 114 8.37 8.40 -19.07
CA TRP A 114 7.53 9.48 -18.56
C TRP A 114 6.61 9.03 -17.42
N SER A 115 6.20 7.76 -17.41
CA SER A 115 5.47 7.19 -16.28
C SER A 115 6.27 7.29 -14.97
N PHE A 116 7.58 7.06 -15.02
CA PHE A 116 8.46 7.22 -13.86
C PHE A 116 8.66 8.68 -13.44
N TYR A 117 8.75 9.62 -14.40
CA TYR A 117 8.87 11.04 -14.08
C TYR A 117 7.60 11.59 -13.41
N VAL A 118 6.42 11.17 -13.85
CA VAL A 118 5.15 11.55 -13.22
C VAL A 118 5.06 11.02 -11.79
N LEU A 119 5.46 9.75 -11.56
CA LEU A 119 5.54 9.18 -10.21
C LEU A 119 6.53 9.93 -9.31
N LEU A 120 7.68 10.34 -9.86
CA LEU A 120 8.68 11.12 -9.13
C LEU A 120 8.12 12.49 -8.72
N TRP A 121 7.41 13.18 -9.62
CA TRP A 121 6.79 14.47 -9.31
C TRP A 121 5.66 14.34 -8.30
N LEU A 122 4.81 13.31 -8.43
CA LEU A 122 3.74 13.05 -7.47
C LEU A 122 4.31 12.74 -6.08
N GLY A 123 5.33 11.87 -6.00
CA GLY A 123 6.02 11.53 -4.76
C GLY A 123 6.75 12.72 -4.15
N GLY A 124 7.40 13.56 -4.97
CA GLY A 124 8.02 14.80 -4.51
C GLY A 124 6.99 15.78 -3.95
N ALA A 125 5.87 15.96 -4.65
CA ALA A 125 4.79 16.84 -4.22
C ALA A 125 4.13 16.38 -2.91
N THR A 126 3.96 15.07 -2.71
CA THR A 126 3.42 14.52 -1.44
C THR A 126 4.44 14.49 -0.30
N ALA A 127 5.74 14.54 -0.59
CA ALA A 127 6.78 14.69 0.42
C ALA A 127 6.81 16.09 1.06
N ILE A 128 6.45 17.14 0.31
CA ILE A 128 6.40 18.52 0.83
C ILE A 128 5.46 18.64 2.05
N PRO A 129 4.17 18.24 2.00
CA PRO A 129 3.29 18.33 3.15
C PRO A 129 3.74 17.41 4.30
N MET A 130 4.48 16.32 4.05
CA MET A 130 5.03 15.47 5.11
C MET A 130 5.91 16.26 6.09
N PHE A 131 6.68 17.24 5.63
CA PHE A 131 7.50 18.09 6.49
C PHE A 131 6.69 19.11 7.30
N THR A 132 5.44 19.38 6.91
CA THR A 132 4.56 20.34 7.58
C THR A 132 3.63 19.71 8.62
N ILE A 133 3.43 18.39 8.57
CA ILE A 133 2.52 17.68 9.47
C ILE A 133 3.17 17.55 10.85
N PRO A 134 2.54 18.08 11.91
CA PRO A 134 3.02 17.89 13.27
C PRO A 134 2.79 16.44 13.71
N GLU A 135 3.50 16.02 14.77
CA GLU A 135 3.30 14.71 15.38
C GLU A 135 1.81 14.46 15.71
N THR A 136 1.23 13.42 15.12
CA THR A 136 -0.19 13.08 15.24
C THR A 136 -0.44 11.97 16.25
N PHE A 137 0.60 11.23 16.67
CA PHE A 137 0.43 10.09 17.56
C PHE A 137 0.17 10.55 19.00
N GLY A 138 -1.10 10.46 19.43
CA GLY A 138 -1.58 10.89 20.75
C GLY A 138 -0.70 10.46 21.94
N PRO A 139 -0.27 9.18 22.02
CA PRO A 139 0.59 8.74 23.12
C PRO A 139 1.96 9.44 23.14
N MET A 140 2.55 9.75 21.98
CA MET A 140 3.81 10.49 21.92
C MET A 140 3.63 11.97 22.28
N ILE A 141 2.50 12.58 21.92
CA ILE A 141 2.13 13.94 22.35
C ILE A 141 2.06 14.01 23.88
N LEU A 142 1.50 12.99 24.53
CA LEU A 142 1.44 12.90 26.00
C LEU A 142 2.83 12.75 26.62
N VAL A 143 3.74 11.98 26.02
CA VAL A 143 5.15 11.89 26.45
C VAL A 143 5.83 13.26 26.36
N HIS A 144 5.66 13.97 25.24
CA HIS A 144 6.20 15.32 25.09
C HIS A 144 5.60 16.30 26.12
N ARG A 145 4.30 16.17 26.42
CA ARG A 145 3.64 16.98 27.45
C ARG A 145 4.16 16.67 28.86
N ALA A 146 4.30 15.40 29.21
CA ALA A 146 4.86 14.95 30.48
C ALA A 146 6.30 15.47 30.65
N ARG A 147 7.14 15.35 29.62
CA ARG A 147 8.51 15.91 29.62
C ARG A 147 8.53 17.44 29.81
N ARG A 148 7.62 18.18 29.16
CA ARG A 148 7.51 19.64 29.34
C ARG A 148 7.13 20.01 30.77
N ILE A 149 6.18 19.29 31.39
CA ILE A 149 5.74 19.52 32.77
C ILE A 149 6.88 19.23 33.76
N ARG A 150 7.61 18.12 33.57
CA ARG A 150 8.80 17.80 34.38
C ARG A 150 9.85 18.91 34.29
N LYS A 151 10.12 19.39 33.07
CA LYS A 151 11.09 20.47 32.85
C LYS A 151 10.67 21.79 33.50
N ALA A 152 9.37 22.06 33.60
CA ALA A 152 8.80 23.26 34.22
C ALA A 152 8.79 23.22 35.76
N LYS A 153 9.11 22.09 36.41
CA LYS A 153 9.18 21.92 37.88
C LYS A 153 7.99 22.52 38.64
N ILE A 154 6.77 22.25 38.16
CA ILE A 154 5.55 22.70 38.83
C ILE A 154 5.42 21.91 40.16
N PRO A 155 5.27 22.57 41.32
CA PRO A 155 5.13 21.90 42.61
C PRO A 155 4.00 20.86 42.57
N GLY A 156 4.30 19.62 42.94
CA GLY A 156 3.34 18.50 42.95
C GLY A 156 3.25 17.68 41.66
N TYR A 157 3.88 18.09 40.55
CA TYR A 157 3.80 17.40 39.25
C TYR A 157 5.15 16.91 38.69
N GLU A 158 6.18 16.83 39.53
CA GLU A 158 7.55 16.47 39.11
C GLU A 158 7.67 15.02 38.60
N ASN A 159 6.80 14.12 39.07
CA ASN A 159 6.83 12.69 38.73
C ASN A 159 5.72 12.27 37.75
N VAL A 160 5.03 13.21 37.09
CA VAL A 160 3.97 12.86 36.12
C VAL A 160 4.58 12.04 34.98
N LYS A 161 4.03 10.84 34.74
CA LYS A 161 4.41 9.96 33.63
C LYS A 161 3.28 9.86 32.62
N ALA A 162 3.65 9.76 31.34
CA ALA A 162 2.70 9.40 30.32
C ALA A 162 2.36 7.89 30.45
N PRO A 163 1.14 7.45 30.13
CA PRO A 163 0.76 6.03 30.21
C PRO A 163 1.70 5.08 29.43
N VAL A 164 2.33 5.58 28.36
CA VAL A 164 3.30 4.81 27.57
C VAL A 164 4.65 4.65 28.28
N GLU A 165 5.04 5.59 29.13
CA GLU A 165 6.29 5.50 29.91
C GLU A 165 6.18 4.51 31.09
N GLU A 166 4.96 4.13 31.46
CA GLU A 166 4.70 3.11 32.48
C GLU A 166 4.72 1.69 31.89
N SER A 167 4.38 1.55 30.61
CA SER A 167 4.58 0.31 29.88
C SER A 167 6.06 0.17 29.48
N ASP A 168 6.84 -0.56 30.25
CA ASP A 168 8.26 -0.81 29.99
C ASP A 168 8.43 -1.74 28.78
N ARG A 169 8.25 -1.18 27.57
CA ARG A 169 8.33 -1.93 26.31
C ARG A 169 9.78 -2.06 25.90
N SER A 170 10.43 -3.15 26.31
CA SER A 170 11.72 -3.53 25.72
C SER A 170 11.59 -3.68 24.20
N LEU A 171 12.63 -3.33 23.44
CA LEU A 171 12.64 -3.47 21.97
C LEU A 171 12.31 -4.90 21.53
N LEU A 172 12.79 -5.88 22.29
CA LEU A 172 12.53 -7.30 22.10
C LEU A 172 11.05 -7.63 22.34
N GLY A 173 10.42 -7.00 23.35
CA GLY A 173 8.98 -7.09 23.60
C GLY A 173 8.14 -6.51 22.47
N ILE A 174 8.51 -5.34 21.93
CA ILE A 174 7.81 -4.73 20.79
C ILE A 174 7.89 -5.63 19.57
N TYR A 175 9.08 -6.12 19.24
CA TYR A 175 9.31 -6.99 18.10
C TYR A 175 8.55 -8.33 18.24
N LYS A 176 8.57 -8.92 19.44
CA LYS A 176 7.79 -10.14 19.75
C LYS A 176 6.30 -9.89 19.49
N VAL A 177 5.74 -8.81 20.02
CA VAL A 177 4.31 -8.49 19.84
C VAL A 177 3.97 -8.20 18.39
N ALA A 178 4.83 -7.46 17.67
CA ALA A 178 4.62 -7.13 16.25
C ALA A 178 4.63 -8.38 15.36
N LEU A 179 5.51 -9.35 15.66
CA LEU A 179 5.57 -10.60 14.91
C LEU A 179 4.48 -11.60 15.30
N THR A 180 4.06 -11.66 16.58
CA THR A 180 3.10 -12.69 17.02
C THR A 180 1.65 -12.30 16.76
N ARG A 181 1.29 -11.01 16.85
CA ARG A 181 -0.10 -10.54 16.66
C ARG A 181 -0.72 -10.94 15.32
N PRO A 182 -0.03 -10.81 14.16
CA PRO A 182 -0.59 -11.22 12.88
C PRO A 182 -0.99 -12.70 12.86
N TRP A 183 -0.19 -13.60 13.45
CA TRP A 183 -0.51 -15.02 13.53
C TRP A 183 -1.71 -15.29 14.44
N ILE A 184 -1.77 -14.64 15.59
CA ILE A 184 -2.89 -14.77 16.52
C ILE A 184 -4.20 -14.33 15.85
N ILE A 185 -4.17 -13.21 15.13
CA ILE A 185 -5.32 -12.71 14.36
C ILE A 185 -5.66 -13.64 13.19
N LEU A 186 -4.66 -14.23 12.52
CA LEU A 186 -4.89 -15.13 11.40
C LEU A 186 -5.59 -16.43 11.81
N PHE A 187 -5.32 -16.94 13.01
CA PHE A 187 -5.96 -18.16 13.54
C PHE A 187 -7.33 -17.91 14.19
N ASP A 188 -7.78 -16.66 14.29
CA ASP A 188 -9.16 -16.35 14.66
C ASP A 188 -10.10 -16.64 13.46
N PRO A 189 -11.13 -17.50 13.60
CA PRO A 189 -11.95 -17.95 12.48
C PRO A 189 -12.61 -16.83 11.67
N ILE A 190 -13.09 -15.78 12.34
CA ILE A 190 -13.76 -14.65 11.67
C ILE A 190 -12.74 -13.88 10.82
N SER A 191 -11.60 -13.57 11.42
CA SER A 191 -10.50 -12.87 10.75
C SER A 191 -9.94 -13.66 9.56
N PHE A 192 -9.82 -14.98 9.71
CA PHE A 192 -9.39 -15.89 8.64
C PHE A 192 -10.35 -15.88 7.43
N LEU A 193 -11.65 -15.98 7.66
CA LEU A 193 -12.66 -15.93 6.60
C LEU A 193 -12.69 -14.57 5.89
N CYS A 194 -12.57 -13.48 6.64
CA CYS A 194 -12.43 -12.14 6.07
C CYS A 194 -11.16 -12.00 5.22
N ALA A 195 -10.05 -12.61 5.64
CA ALA A 195 -8.80 -12.59 4.89
C ALA A 195 -8.90 -13.36 3.57
N ILE A 196 -9.57 -14.52 3.55
CA ILE A 196 -9.85 -15.28 2.31
C ILE A 196 -10.76 -14.48 1.38
N TYR A 197 -11.82 -13.87 1.90
CA TYR A 197 -12.70 -13.04 1.09
C TYR A 197 -11.94 -11.88 0.45
N MET A 198 -11.15 -11.16 1.23
CA MET A 198 -10.35 -10.03 0.73
C MET A 198 -9.29 -10.50 -0.27
N SER A 199 -8.66 -11.66 -0.08
CA SER A 199 -7.67 -12.18 -1.02
C SER A 199 -8.29 -12.47 -2.39
N VAL A 200 -9.50 -13.06 -2.43
CA VAL A 200 -10.22 -13.31 -3.69
C VAL A 200 -10.59 -11.99 -4.39
N VAL A 201 -11.11 -11.00 -3.64
CA VAL A 201 -11.46 -9.68 -4.20
C VAL A 201 -10.24 -8.98 -4.79
N TYR A 202 -9.12 -8.93 -4.05
CA TYR A 202 -7.89 -8.31 -4.54
C TYR A 202 -7.25 -9.08 -5.69
N MET A 203 -7.26 -10.42 -5.64
CA MET A 203 -6.78 -11.26 -6.73
C MET A 203 -7.51 -10.94 -8.04
N LEU A 204 -8.84 -10.91 -8.01
CA LEU A 204 -9.65 -10.60 -9.18
C LEU A 204 -9.43 -9.15 -9.65
N LEU A 205 -9.34 -8.18 -8.74
CA LEU A 205 -8.96 -6.81 -9.08
C LEU A 205 -7.62 -6.75 -9.84
N TYR A 206 -6.58 -7.40 -9.33
CA TYR A 206 -5.27 -7.37 -10.00
C TYR A 206 -5.28 -8.14 -11.33
N MET A 207 -6.06 -9.22 -11.45
CA MET A 207 -6.25 -9.90 -12.73
C MET A 207 -6.90 -9.00 -13.77
N LEU A 208 -7.81 -8.10 -13.38
CA LEU A 208 -8.44 -7.18 -14.32
C LEU A 208 -7.41 -6.32 -15.05
N PHE A 209 -6.35 -5.86 -14.38
CA PHE A 209 -5.28 -5.07 -15.04
C PHE A 209 -4.59 -5.82 -16.18
N THR A 210 -4.58 -7.15 -16.13
CA THR A 210 -4.05 -7.99 -17.22
C THR A 210 -5.11 -8.32 -18.27
N ILE A 211 -6.36 -8.57 -17.84
CA ILE A 211 -7.46 -8.97 -18.72
C ILE A 211 -7.92 -7.81 -19.60
N TYR A 212 -7.98 -6.58 -19.09
CA TYR A 212 -8.43 -5.41 -19.85
C TYR A 212 -7.59 -5.18 -21.12
N PRO A 213 -6.24 -5.13 -21.06
CA PRO A 213 -5.41 -5.09 -22.25
C PRO A 213 -5.66 -6.26 -23.23
N ILE A 214 -5.84 -7.48 -22.74
CA ILE A 214 -6.11 -8.64 -23.61
C ILE A 214 -7.46 -8.49 -24.33
N VAL A 215 -8.52 -8.13 -23.62
CA VAL A 215 -9.87 -8.03 -24.21
C VAL A 215 -9.97 -6.82 -25.14
N PHE A 216 -9.55 -5.64 -24.69
CA PHE A 216 -9.80 -4.40 -25.41
C PHE A 216 -8.68 -4.06 -26.41
N GLN A 217 -7.41 -4.32 -26.10
CA GLN A 217 -6.33 -4.04 -27.04
C GLN A 217 -6.13 -5.20 -28.02
N GLN A 218 -5.99 -6.45 -27.54
CA GLN A 218 -5.69 -7.59 -28.42
C GLN A 218 -6.93 -8.10 -29.20
N ARG A 219 -8.07 -8.32 -28.53
CA ARG A 219 -9.27 -8.84 -29.21
C ARG A 219 -10.09 -7.77 -29.96
N ARG A 220 -10.22 -6.56 -29.41
CA ARG A 220 -11.00 -5.46 -30.02
C ARG A 220 -10.15 -4.46 -30.81
N GLY A 221 -8.83 -4.51 -30.73
CA GLY A 221 -7.92 -3.67 -31.52
C GLY A 221 -7.85 -2.21 -31.04
N TRP A 222 -8.21 -1.91 -29.79
CA TRP A 222 -8.12 -0.55 -29.25
C TRP A 222 -6.66 -0.18 -28.93
N ASN A 223 -6.35 1.12 -29.00
CA ASN A 223 -5.02 1.61 -28.63
C ASN A 223 -4.74 1.41 -27.12
N SER A 224 -3.47 1.52 -26.69
CA SER A 224 -3.09 1.22 -25.30
C SER A 224 -3.78 2.09 -24.25
N GLY A 225 -3.99 3.39 -24.52
CA GLY A 225 -4.72 4.29 -23.63
C GLY A 225 -6.23 4.00 -23.56
N VAL A 226 -6.90 3.91 -24.70
CA VAL A 226 -8.35 3.66 -24.82
C VAL A 226 -8.71 2.27 -24.31
N GLY A 227 -7.84 1.28 -24.51
CA GLY A 227 -8.00 -0.08 -24.00
C GLY A 227 -8.08 -0.17 -22.47
N GLU A 228 -7.56 0.83 -21.77
CA GLU A 228 -7.53 0.86 -20.30
C GLU A 228 -8.61 1.77 -19.69
N LEU A 229 -9.27 2.62 -20.49
CA LEU A 229 -10.40 3.47 -20.04
C LEU A 229 -11.50 2.71 -19.27
N PRO A 230 -11.85 1.45 -19.59
CA PRO A 230 -12.81 0.70 -18.79
C PRO A 230 -12.46 0.58 -17.30
N LEU A 231 -11.18 0.71 -16.91
CA LEU A 231 -10.76 0.77 -15.51
C LEU A 231 -11.37 1.97 -14.76
N ILE A 232 -11.75 3.05 -15.44
CA ILE A 232 -12.48 4.18 -14.84
C ILE A 232 -13.83 3.72 -14.27
N GLY A 233 -14.42 2.64 -14.79
CA GLY A 233 -15.60 2.02 -14.19
C GLY A 233 -15.37 1.61 -12.73
N THR A 234 -14.16 1.16 -12.38
CA THR A 234 -13.81 0.82 -10.99
C THR A 234 -13.68 2.06 -10.11
N VAL A 235 -13.23 3.20 -10.66
CA VAL A 235 -13.20 4.51 -9.99
C VAL A 235 -14.61 4.99 -9.69
N ILE A 236 -15.52 4.92 -10.67
CA ILE A 236 -16.92 5.30 -10.48
C ILE A 236 -17.58 4.37 -9.43
N GLY A 237 -17.33 3.07 -9.53
CA GLY A 237 -17.81 2.08 -8.57
C GLY A 237 -17.31 2.33 -7.15
N SER A 238 -16.04 2.71 -6.97
CA SER A 238 -15.47 2.99 -5.65
C SER A 238 -16.07 4.27 -5.03
N PHE A 239 -16.34 5.30 -5.83
CA PHE A 239 -17.06 6.50 -5.38
C PHE A 239 -18.49 6.18 -4.95
N ILE A 240 -19.24 5.42 -5.76
CA ILE A 240 -20.60 4.99 -5.40
C ILE A 240 -20.57 4.17 -4.10
N GLY A 241 -19.62 3.24 -3.98
CA GLY A 241 -19.41 2.46 -2.75
C GLY A 241 -19.11 3.34 -1.54
N ALA A 242 -18.23 4.33 -1.69
CA ALA A 242 -17.91 5.28 -0.62
C ALA A 242 -19.12 6.10 -0.17
N VAL A 243 -19.98 6.52 -1.12
CA VAL A 243 -21.24 7.22 -0.82
C VAL A 243 -22.21 6.32 -0.06
N ILE A 244 -22.35 5.05 -0.45
CA ILE A 244 -23.18 4.07 0.27
C ILE A 244 -22.67 3.88 1.71
N VAL A 245 -21.36 3.69 1.88
CA VAL A 245 -20.74 3.55 3.21
C VAL A 245 -20.93 4.83 4.03
N PHE A 246 -20.87 6.01 3.41
CA PHE A 246 -21.12 7.28 4.10
C PHE A 246 -22.53 7.36 4.68
N PHE A 247 -23.55 7.01 3.88
CA PHE A 247 -24.94 6.98 4.37
C PHE A 247 -25.14 5.95 5.48
N ASP A 248 -24.57 4.75 5.34
CA ASP A 248 -24.61 3.72 6.39
C ASP A 248 -23.91 4.17 7.68
N SER A 249 -22.72 4.78 7.58
CA SER A 249 -21.97 5.30 8.74
C SER A 249 -22.73 6.42 9.45
N LYS A 250 -23.42 7.30 8.69
CA LYS A 250 -24.26 8.36 9.25
C LYS A 250 -25.48 7.79 9.98
N HIS A 251 -26.12 6.77 9.40
CA HIS A 251 -27.24 6.08 10.02
C HIS A 251 -26.84 5.39 11.34
N LYS A 252 -25.70 4.70 11.34
CA LYS A 252 -25.14 4.07 12.53
C LYS A 252 -24.76 5.08 13.60
N THR A 253 -24.13 6.18 13.21
CA THR A 253 -23.81 7.31 14.12
C THR A 253 -25.06 7.83 14.83
N LYS A 254 -26.16 8.02 14.09
CA LYS A 254 -27.44 8.44 14.65
C LYS A 254 -28.02 7.42 15.64
N LYS A 255 -27.91 6.11 15.35
CA LYS A 255 -28.32 5.05 16.28
C LYS A 255 -27.50 5.07 17.57
N MET A 256 -26.19 5.31 17.47
CA MET A 256 -25.29 5.36 18.63
C MET A 256 -25.55 6.60 19.50
N GLN A 257 -25.85 7.74 18.88
CA GLN A 257 -26.29 8.95 19.61
C GLN A 257 -27.62 8.72 20.34
N ASN A 258 -28.47 7.84 19.83
CA ASN A 258 -29.70 7.42 20.50
C ASN A 258 -29.49 6.32 21.57
N GLY A 259 -28.24 6.04 21.96
CA GLY A 259 -27.90 5.10 23.03
C GLY A 259 -27.88 3.63 22.61
N ILE A 260 -28.02 3.31 21.32
CA ILE A 260 -27.97 1.91 20.83
C ILE A 260 -26.50 1.52 20.60
N PRO A 261 -25.95 0.54 21.33
CA PRO A 261 -24.57 0.10 21.11
C PRO A 261 -24.44 -0.58 19.75
N ILE A 262 -23.50 -0.11 18.93
CA ILE A 262 -23.16 -0.72 17.63
C ILE A 262 -22.20 -1.86 17.89
N LYS A 263 -22.52 -3.05 17.37
CA LYS A 263 -21.59 -4.18 17.41
C LYS A 263 -20.68 -4.18 16.17
N PRO A 264 -19.45 -4.71 16.24
CA PRO A 264 -18.56 -4.81 15.08
C PRO A 264 -19.21 -5.51 13.87
N GLU A 265 -20.08 -6.49 14.12
CA GLU A 265 -20.77 -7.29 13.11
C GLU A 265 -21.80 -6.49 12.30
N ASP A 266 -22.30 -5.36 12.81
CA ASP A 266 -23.23 -4.50 12.07
C ASP A 266 -22.59 -3.94 10.78
N ARG A 267 -21.26 -3.95 10.70
CA ARG A 267 -20.51 -3.57 9.48
C ARG A 267 -20.48 -4.68 8.43
N LEU A 268 -20.69 -5.94 8.82
CA LEU A 268 -20.69 -7.09 7.92
C LEU A 268 -21.89 -7.09 6.97
N THR A 269 -23.02 -6.50 7.38
CA THR A 269 -24.24 -6.46 6.55
C THR A 269 -24.01 -5.81 5.18
N LEU A 270 -23.21 -4.75 5.14
CA LEU A 270 -22.85 -4.09 3.88
C LEU A 270 -21.90 -4.96 3.03
N ALA A 271 -20.97 -5.66 3.68
CA ALA A 271 -20.07 -6.59 3.02
C ALA A 271 -20.81 -7.79 2.40
N LEU A 272 -21.91 -8.26 2.99
CA LEU A 272 -22.74 -9.32 2.41
C LEU A 272 -23.37 -8.89 1.06
N ILE A 273 -23.86 -7.66 0.97
CA ILE A 273 -24.40 -7.11 -0.28
C ILE A 273 -23.28 -7.02 -1.33
N GLY A 274 -22.12 -6.48 -0.94
CA GLY A 274 -20.95 -6.42 -1.83
C GLY A 274 -20.46 -7.81 -2.26
N GLY A 275 -20.54 -8.80 -1.39
CA GLY A 275 -20.14 -10.18 -1.65
C GLY A 275 -20.97 -10.89 -2.72
N VAL A 276 -22.24 -10.51 -2.91
CA VAL A 276 -23.10 -11.02 -3.99
C VAL A 276 -22.97 -10.18 -5.26
N LEU A 277 -22.90 -8.86 -5.10
CA LEU A 277 -22.82 -7.95 -6.25
C LEU A 277 -21.50 -8.11 -7.01
N PHE A 278 -20.39 -8.32 -6.30
CA PHE A 278 -19.05 -8.46 -6.89
C PHE A 278 -18.93 -9.64 -7.89
N PRO A 279 -19.26 -10.90 -7.54
CA PRO A 279 -19.22 -11.99 -8.50
C PRO A 279 -20.22 -11.77 -9.65
N ALA A 280 -21.41 -11.21 -9.38
CA ALA A 280 -22.38 -10.91 -10.42
C ALA A 280 -21.82 -9.93 -11.48
N THR A 281 -21.11 -8.89 -11.06
CA THR A 281 -20.46 -7.95 -12.01
C THR A 281 -19.27 -8.58 -12.74
N MET A 282 -18.52 -9.48 -12.10
CA MET A 282 -17.45 -10.23 -12.78
C MET A 282 -18.00 -11.17 -13.85
N PHE A 283 -19.10 -11.87 -13.58
CA PHE A 283 -19.78 -12.70 -14.59
C PHE A 283 -20.32 -11.85 -15.74
N TRP A 284 -20.92 -10.71 -15.43
CA TRP A 284 -21.38 -9.77 -16.44
C TRP A 284 -20.23 -9.31 -17.34
N PHE A 285 -19.10 -8.91 -16.75
CA PHE A 285 -17.91 -8.53 -17.48
C PHE A 285 -17.40 -9.64 -18.39
N ALA A 286 -17.21 -10.85 -17.85
CA ALA A 286 -16.74 -12.02 -18.60
C ALA A 286 -17.67 -12.34 -19.78
N TRP A 287 -18.99 -12.26 -19.59
CA TRP A 287 -19.97 -12.45 -20.65
C TRP A 287 -19.81 -11.39 -21.74
N THR A 288 -19.79 -10.10 -21.37
CA THR A 288 -19.64 -8.99 -22.34
C THR A 288 -18.29 -8.94 -23.04
N ALA A 289 -17.24 -9.55 -22.47
CA ALA A 289 -15.92 -9.61 -23.06
C ALA A 289 -15.85 -10.61 -24.24
N GLU A 290 -16.71 -11.63 -24.26
CA GLU A 290 -16.75 -12.64 -25.32
C GLU A 290 -17.46 -12.14 -26.58
N PHE A 291 -18.50 -11.30 -26.41
CA PHE A 291 -19.20 -10.68 -27.53
C PHE A 291 -18.45 -9.43 -28.04
N LYS A 292 -18.26 -9.37 -29.36
CA LYS A 292 -17.65 -8.22 -30.05
C LYS A 292 -18.60 -7.05 -30.16
#